data_AF-A0A1G0VJ87-F1
#
_entry.id   AF-A0A1G0VJ87-F1
#
_cell.length_a   1.000
_cell.length_b   1.000
_cell.length_c   1.000
_cell.angle_alpha   90.00
_cell.angle_beta   90.00
_cell.angle_gamma   90.00
#
_symmetry.space_group_name_H-M   'P 1'
#
loop_
_entity.id
_entity.type
_entity.pdbx_description
1 polymer ?
#
loop_
_entity_poly.entity_id
_entity_poly.type
_entity_poly.pdbx_seq_one_letter_code
_entity_poly.pdbx_strand_id
1 'polypeptide(L)'
;MEKLRDRSSSELKIASDNCTEAYKLAVDFLSTELPLTSIAYLPYSLQLTLLVEFFNINKHPNKSTRNKLIKWFWKTSFSKYFGIANTALITQSLDNIRLFAKGKKDDFVIEKEFREDTFLNDTFMLNKATSKVFALLLADNKPNSLLSGAVIDIGKALALINRLEYHHIFPKAYLKTEGYTKDEYDIHLNICMLNLTNNREISDKKPSEYFPEIKRRLGDNLESVLLSNYLDMECFEHALVNDFEAFAYHRAELLSNKIEALIS
;
A
#
# COMPACT_ATOMS: atom_id res chain seq x y z
N MET A 1 24.41 -6.71 -23.98
CA MET A 1 23.40 -5.95 -24.74
C MET A 1 23.17 -6.72 -26.03
N GLU A 2 22.12 -7.53 -26.12
CA GLU A 2 21.77 -8.17 -27.39
C GLU A 2 21.46 -7.06 -28.40
N LYS A 3 22.15 -7.07 -29.54
CA LYS A 3 22.00 -6.04 -30.56
C LYS A 3 20.66 -6.26 -31.25
N LEU A 4 19.65 -5.50 -30.83
CA LEU A 4 18.33 -5.45 -31.48
C LEU A 4 18.42 -5.22 -33.00
N ARG A 5 19.48 -4.56 -33.46
CA ARG A 5 19.80 -4.32 -34.88
C ARG A 5 20.06 -5.59 -35.68
N ASP A 6 20.39 -6.70 -35.02
CA ASP A 6 20.70 -7.97 -35.67
C ASP A 6 19.45 -8.88 -35.77
N ARG A 7 18.28 -8.41 -35.29
CA ARG A 7 17.02 -9.15 -35.32
C ARG A 7 16.17 -8.76 -36.53
N SER A 8 15.50 -9.74 -37.12
CA SER A 8 14.56 -9.53 -38.22
C SER A 8 13.31 -8.77 -37.77
N SER A 9 12.63 -8.11 -38.72
CA SER A 9 11.38 -7.40 -38.44
C SER A 9 10.28 -8.32 -37.86
N SER A 10 10.23 -9.58 -38.30
CA SER A 10 9.28 -10.57 -37.78
C SER A 10 9.60 -10.95 -36.33
N GLU A 11 10.86 -11.20 -35.98
CA GLU A 11 11.28 -11.46 -34.59
C GLU A 11 10.93 -10.30 -33.67
N LEU A 12 11.20 -9.06 -34.11
CA LEU A 12 10.88 -7.85 -33.34
C LEU A 12 9.37 -7.69 -33.13
N LYS A 13 8.56 -8.00 -34.15
CA LYS A 13 7.10 -7.93 -34.04
C LYS A 13 6.56 -8.95 -33.04
N ILE A 14 7.02 -10.20 -33.11
CA ILE A 14 6.65 -11.25 -32.16
C ILE A 14 7.03 -10.86 -30.73
N ALA A 15 8.24 -10.33 -30.53
CA ALA A 15 8.67 -9.87 -29.21
C ALA A 15 7.80 -8.73 -28.67
N SER A 16 7.41 -7.78 -29.53
CA SER A 16 6.49 -6.68 -29.17
C SER A 16 5.10 -7.19 -28.78
N ASP A 17 4.56 -8.15 -29.54
CA ASP A 17 3.24 -8.72 -29.28
C ASP A 17 3.24 -9.51 -27.96
N ASN A 18 4.28 -10.31 -27.71
CA ASN A 18 4.46 -11.04 -26.45
C ASN A 18 4.58 -10.08 -25.25
N CYS A 19 5.36 -9.00 -25.38
CA CYS A 19 5.50 -7.98 -24.34
C CYS A 19 4.15 -7.31 -24.03
N THR A 20 3.35 -7.03 -25.05
CA THR A 20 2.01 -6.44 -24.89
C THR A 20 1.06 -7.38 -24.13
N GLU A 21 1.08 -8.67 -24.45
CA GLU A 21 0.29 -9.67 -23.74
C GLU A 21 0.75 -9.81 -22.27
N ALA A 22 2.05 -9.90 -22.06
CA ALA A 22 2.64 -9.98 -20.72
C ALA A 22 2.32 -8.74 -19.87
N TYR A 23 2.32 -7.55 -20.47
CA TYR A 23 1.91 -6.32 -19.81
C TYR A 23 0.45 -6.38 -19.33
N LYS A 24 -0.47 -6.88 -20.17
CA LYS A 24 -1.87 -7.05 -19.78
C LYS A 24 -2.00 -8.03 -18.61
N LEU A 25 -1.28 -9.14 -18.63
CA LEU A 25 -1.26 -10.12 -17.53
C LEU A 25 -0.67 -9.54 -16.24
N ALA A 26 0.38 -8.73 -16.34
CA ALA A 26 0.97 -8.05 -15.19
C ALA A 26 0.00 -7.04 -14.58
N VAL A 27 -0.69 -6.25 -15.39
CA VAL A 27 -1.73 -5.30 -14.94
C VAL A 27 -2.91 -6.02 -14.32
N ASP A 28 -3.37 -7.12 -14.94
CA ASP A 28 -4.44 -7.96 -14.39
C ASP A 28 -4.05 -8.51 -13.01
N PHE A 29 -2.86 -9.10 -12.87
CA PHE A 29 -2.33 -9.56 -11.58
C PHE A 29 -2.30 -8.43 -10.54
N LEU A 30 -1.76 -7.27 -10.89
CA LEU A 30 -1.64 -6.13 -9.97
C LEU A 30 -3.01 -5.58 -9.53
N SER A 31 -4.00 -5.57 -10.40
CA SER A 31 -5.32 -5.00 -10.11
C SER A 31 -6.30 -5.99 -9.46
N THR A 32 -6.06 -7.29 -9.62
CA THR A 32 -6.93 -8.35 -9.09
C THR A 32 -6.42 -8.95 -7.78
N GLU A 33 -5.09 -9.07 -7.60
CA GLU A 33 -4.49 -9.73 -6.44
C GLU A 33 -3.85 -8.76 -5.44
N LEU A 34 -3.67 -7.51 -5.84
CA LEU A 34 -3.20 -6.44 -4.97
C LEU A 34 -4.23 -5.30 -5.01
N PRO A 35 -4.28 -4.43 -3.99
CA PRO A 35 -5.18 -3.28 -3.99
C PRO A 35 -4.69 -2.16 -4.93
N LEU A 36 -3.98 -2.47 -6.02
CA LEU A 36 -3.42 -1.48 -6.94
C LEU A 36 -4.38 -1.20 -8.11
N THR A 37 -5.30 -0.27 -7.90
CA THR A 37 -6.28 0.14 -8.92
C THR A 37 -5.76 1.23 -9.86
N SER A 38 -4.61 1.83 -9.56
CA SER A 38 -4.01 2.93 -10.33
C SER A 38 -2.49 2.87 -10.30
N ILE A 39 -1.86 3.05 -11.47
CA ILE A 39 -0.40 3.13 -11.61
C ILE A 39 0.23 4.26 -10.77
N ALA A 40 -0.55 5.29 -10.43
CA ALA A 40 -0.11 6.38 -9.58
C ALA A 40 0.36 5.92 -8.19
N TYR A 41 -0.25 4.84 -7.69
CA TYR A 41 0.06 4.22 -6.41
C TYR A 41 1.08 3.09 -6.51
N LEU A 42 1.60 2.80 -7.71
CA LEU A 42 2.70 1.86 -7.84
C LEU A 42 3.93 2.47 -7.14
N PRO A 43 4.50 1.80 -6.11
CA PRO A 43 5.62 2.35 -5.35
C PRO A 43 6.86 2.53 -6.24
N TYR A 44 7.15 1.56 -7.10
CA TYR A 44 8.30 1.57 -8.00
C TYR A 44 7.93 1.05 -9.39
N SER A 45 8.21 1.84 -10.44
CA SER A 45 7.95 1.44 -11.83
C SER A 45 8.64 0.13 -12.23
N LEU A 46 9.82 -0.15 -11.65
CA LEU A 46 10.57 -1.38 -11.90
C LEU A 46 9.80 -2.64 -11.47
N GLN A 47 8.88 -2.55 -10.49
CA GLN A 47 8.03 -3.69 -10.12
C GLN A 47 7.17 -4.14 -11.30
N LEU A 48 6.55 -3.19 -12.00
CA LEU A 48 5.75 -3.49 -13.20
C LEU A 48 6.64 -4.08 -14.31
N THR A 49 7.81 -3.50 -14.56
CA THR A 49 8.75 -4.02 -15.57
C THR A 49 9.14 -5.47 -15.29
N LEU A 50 9.44 -5.81 -14.03
CA LEU A 50 9.81 -7.17 -13.65
C LEU A 50 8.63 -8.14 -13.75
N LEU A 51 7.41 -7.72 -13.37
CA LEU A 51 6.21 -8.53 -13.56
C LEU A 51 5.88 -8.76 -15.03
N VAL A 52 6.07 -7.76 -15.89
CA VAL A 52 5.95 -7.92 -17.35
C VAL A 52 6.92 -8.99 -17.82
N GLU A 53 8.20 -8.93 -17.40
CA GLU A 53 9.16 -9.97 -17.79
C GLU A 53 8.81 -11.35 -17.24
N PHE A 54 8.27 -11.42 -16.01
CA PHE A 54 7.77 -12.66 -15.44
C PHE A 54 6.69 -13.29 -16.32
N PHE A 55 5.64 -12.53 -16.64
CA PHE A 55 4.50 -13.03 -17.42
C PHE A 55 4.83 -13.28 -18.90
N ASN A 56 5.87 -12.62 -19.43
CA ASN A 56 6.41 -12.90 -20.75
C ASN A 56 7.00 -14.32 -20.84
N ILE A 57 7.51 -14.85 -19.72
CA ILE A 57 8.09 -16.19 -19.62
C ILE A 57 7.07 -17.21 -19.13
N ASN A 58 6.24 -16.85 -18.14
CA ASN A 58 5.25 -17.72 -17.52
C ASN A 58 3.90 -17.02 -17.48
N LYS A 59 3.08 -17.24 -18.52
CA LYS A 59 1.78 -16.58 -18.70
C LYS A 59 0.71 -17.04 -17.69
N HIS A 60 0.81 -18.27 -17.20
CA HIS A 60 -0.20 -18.90 -16.35
C HIS A 60 0.45 -19.54 -15.11
N PRO A 61 1.06 -18.74 -14.22
CA PRO A 61 1.62 -19.24 -12.98
C PRO A 61 0.53 -19.84 -12.09
N ASN A 62 0.86 -20.92 -11.39
CA ASN A 62 -0.05 -21.50 -10.39
C ASN A 62 -0.21 -20.58 -9.17
N LYS A 63 -1.20 -20.90 -8.31
CA LYS A 63 -1.51 -20.12 -7.10
C LYS A 63 -0.30 -19.93 -6.17
N SER A 64 0.55 -20.94 -5.99
CA SER A 64 1.73 -20.84 -5.12
C SER A 64 2.74 -19.82 -5.66
N THR A 65 3.00 -19.85 -6.97
CA THR A 65 3.87 -18.88 -7.64
C THR A 65 3.30 -17.46 -7.55
N ARG A 66 1.98 -17.29 -7.74
CA ARG A 66 1.31 -16.00 -7.61
C ARG A 66 1.39 -15.43 -6.19
N ASN A 67 1.17 -16.26 -5.16
CA ASN A 67 1.36 -15.85 -3.76
C ASN A 67 2.79 -15.37 -3.47
N LYS A 68 3.81 -16.01 -4.05
CA LYS A 68 5.20 -15.55 -3.92
C LYS A 68 5.45 -14.21 -4.61
N LEU A 69 4.78 -13.93 -5.74
CA LEU A 69 4.83 -12.61 -6.39
C LEU A 69 4.14 -11.53 -5.55
N ILE A 70 3.00 -11.84 -4.90
CA ILE A 70 2.33 -10.93 -3.96
C ILE A 70 3.28 -10.57 -2.81
N LYS A 71 3.87 -11.59 -2.17
CA LYS A 71 4.86 -11.41 -1.10
C LYS A 71 6.08 -10.62 -1.56
N TRP A 72 6.60 -10.90 -2.75
CA TRP A 72 7.69 -10.14 -3.35
C TRP A 72 7.34 -8.67 -3.58
N PHE A 73 6.12 -8.38 -4.06
CA PHE A 73 5.63 -7.02 -4.23
C PHE A 73 5.62 -6.27 -2.90
N TRP A 74 5.07 -6.86 -1.85
CA TRP A 74 5.05 -6.24 -0.51
C TRP A 74 6.46 -6.07 0.06
N LYS A 75 7.30 -7.11 0.02
CA LYS A 75 8.69 -7.02 0.50
C LYS A 75 9.48 -5.90 -0.17
N THR A 76 9.41 -5.82 -1.50
CA THR A 76 10.16 -4.78 -2.25
C THR A 76 9.61 -3.38 -2.02
N SER A 77 8.30 -3.27 -1.81
CA SER A 77 7.59 -2.04 -1.45
C SER A 77 8.01 -1.52 -0.07
N PHE A 78 7.86 -2.33 0.98
CA PHE A 78 8.14 -1.94 2.37
C PHE A 78 9.63 -1.67 2.61
N SER A 79 10.53 -2.52 2.10
CA SER A 79 11.98 -2.34 2.27
C SER A 79 12.56 -1.19 1.44
N LYS A 80 11.76 -0.51 0.61
CA LYS A 80 12.23 0.49 -0.36
C LYS A 80 13.34 -0.08 -1.27
N TYR A 81 13.21 -1.35 -1.68
CA TYR A 81 14.27 -2.11 -2.36
C TYR A 81 14.73 -1.42 -3.65
N PHE A 82 13.78 -0.92 -4.44
CA PHE A 82 14.05 -0.24 -5.70
C PHE A 82 14.24 1.28 -5.60
N GLY A 83 14.26 1.84 -4.38
CA GLY A 83 14.42 3.30 -4.17
C GLY A 83 15.79 3.84 -4.59
N ILE A 84 16.80 2.99 -4.68
CA ILE A 84 18.19 3.35 -5.07
C ILE A 84 18.65 2.43 -6.22
N ALA A 85 17.73 2.06 -7.12
CA ALA A 85 18.03 1.11 -8.19
C ALA A 85 19.14 1.63 -9.10
N ASN A 86 20.23 0.86 -9.19
CA ASN A 86 21.32 1.05 -10.12
C ASN A 86 21.36 -0.08 -11.16
N THR A 87 22.23 0.03 -12.16
CA THR A 87 22.34 -0.97 -13.24
C THR A 87 22.60 -2.39 -12.72
N ALA A 88 23.40 -2.54 -11.67
CA ALA A 88 23.71 -3.85 -11.08
C ALA A 88 22.46 -4.48 -10.45
N LEU A 89 21.73 -3.71 -9.62
CA LEU A 89 20.50 -4.18 -8.99
C LEU A 89 19.42 -4.51 -10.02
N ILE A 90 19.26 -3.68 -11.06
CA ILE A 90 18.30 -3.94 -12.15
C ILE A 90 18.64 -5.24 -12.87
N THR A 91 19.93 -5.45 -13.23
CA THR A 91 20.39 -6.66 -13.92
C THR A 91 20.15 -7.90 -13.06
N GLN A 92 20.55 -7.85 -11.78
CA GLN A 92 20.36 -8.94 -10.83
C GLN A 92 18.86 -9.25 -10.62
N SER A 93 18.02 -8.22 -10.50
CA SER A 93 16.58 -8.40 -10.33
C SER A 93 15.93 -9.03 -11.57
N LEU A 94 16.39 -8.63 -12.76
CA LEU A 94 15.94 -9.19 -14.03
C LEU A 94 16.33 -10.67 -14.17
N ASP A 95 17.56 -11.03 -13.82
CA ASP A 95 17.99 -12.43 -13.85
C ASP A 95 17.23 -13.28 -12.82
N ASN A 96 17.03 -12.75 -11.61
CA ASN A 96 16.25 -13.42 -10.56
C ASN A 96 14.80 -13.67 -10.99
N ILE A 97 14.11 -12.67 -11.54
CA ILE A 97 12.70 -12.84 -11.96
C ILE A 97 12.58 -13.84 -13.12
N ARG A 98 13.55 -13.86 -14.04
CA ARG A 98 13.61 -14.83 -15.14
C ARG A 98 13.83 -16.25 -14.66
N LEU A 99 14.74 -16.45 -13.71
CA LEU A 99 15.00 -17.77 -13.13
C LEU A 99 13.77 -18.28 -12.37
N PHE A 100 13.12 -17.39 -11.61
CA PHE A 100 11.89 -17.70 -10.90
C PHE A 100 10.74 -18.05 -11.87
N ALA A 101 10.53 -17.27 -12.93
CA ALA A 101 9.51 -17.54 -13.94
C ALA A 101 9.71 -18.90 -14.64
N LYS A 102 10.97 -19.31 -14.85
CA LYS A 102 11.34 -20.61 -15.43
C LYS A 102 11.25 -21.78 -14.44
N GLY A 103 10.89 -21.54 -13.17
CA GLY A 103 10.89 -22.57 -12.12
C GLY A 103 12.30 -23.04 -11.71
N LYS A 104 13.34 -22.25 -12.00
CA LYS A 104 14.74 -22.55 -11.62
C LYS A 104 15.15 -21.92 -10.29
N LYS A 105 14.24 -21.18 -9.67
CA LYS A 105 14.42 -20.53 -8.37
C LYS A 105 13.09 -20.55 -7.65
N ASP A 106 13.10 -20.92 -6.38
CA ASP A 106 11.87 -21.10 -5.61
C ASP A 106 11.38 -19.82 -4.93
N ASP A 107 12.25 -18.85 -4.65
CA ASP A 107 11.86 -17.62 -3.94
C ASP A 107 12.78 -16.44 -4.29
N PHE A 108 12.37 -15.24 -3.88
CA PHE A 108 13.12 -14.00 -4.01
C PHE A 108 13.95 -13.72 -2.77
N VAL A 109 15.23 -13.43 -2.98
CA VAL A 109 16.10 -12.94 -1.91
C VAL A 109 16.07 -11.42 -1.97
N ILE A 110 15.46 -10.79 -0.97
CA ILE A 110 15.43 -9.34 -0.80
C ILE A 110 16.32 -9.02 0.41
N GLU A 111 17.55 -8.59 0.14
CA GLU A 111 18.60 -8.41 1.16
C GLU A 111 18.44 -7.12 1.98
N LYS A 112 17.44 -6.30 1.66
CA LYS A 112 17.20 -5.03 2.35
C LYS A 112 16.22 -5.22 3.50
N GLU A 113 16.71 -4.94 4.70
CA GLU A 113 15.91 -4.93 5.92
C GLU A 113 14.77 -3.92 5.84
N PHE A 114 13.58 -4.33 6.27
CA PHE A 114 12.45 -3.44 6.48
C PHE A 114 12.55 -2.81 7.88
N ARG A 115 12.55 -1.48 7.94
CA ARG A 115 12.51 -0.71 9.19
C ARG A 115 11.10 -0.22 9.44
N GLU A 116 10.37 -1.00 10.23
CA GLU A 116 8.94 -0.80 10.46
C GLU A 116 8.63 0.52 11.17
N ASP A 117 9.28 0.80 12.29
CA ASP A 117 9.12 2.05 13.04
C ASP A 117 9.34 3.29 12.13
N THR A 118 10.40 3.25 11.32
CA THR A 118 10.70 4.31 10.36
C THR A 118 9.62 4.44 9.26
N PHE A 119 8.93 3.35 8.90
CA PHE A 119 7.86 3.37 7.92
C PHE A 119 6.58 3.95 8.52
N LEU A 120 6.16 3.45 9.69
CA LEU A 120 4.93 3.88 10.38
C LEU A 120 4.99 5.36 10.82
N ASN A 121 6.19 5.83 11.18
CA ASN A 121 6.46 7.23 11.53
C ASN A 121 6.90 8.11 10.34
N ASP A 122 6.89 7.61 9.09
CA ASP A 122 7.22 8.44 7.93
C ASP A 122 6.06 9.41 7.60
N THR A 123 6.40 10.61 7.14
CA THR A 123 5.41 11.60 6.72
C THR A 123 4.62 11.10 5.51
N PHE A 124 3.29 11.18 5.58
CA PHE A 124 2.37 10.85 4.51
C PHE A 124 2.32 11.95 3.44
N MET A 125 2.95 11.69 2.30
CA MET A 125 2.89 12.53 1.10
C MET A 125 2.78 11.61 -0.12
N LEU A 126 1.67 11.69 -0.87
CA LEU A 126 1.37 10.75 -1.97
C LEU A 126 2.40 10.67 -3.11
N ASN A 127 3.36 11.61 -3.17
CA ASN A 127 4.50 11.51 -4.10
C ASN A 127 5.64 10.61 -3.58
N LYS A 128 5.71 10.33 -2.27
CA LYS A 128 6.65 9.38 -1.66
C LYS A 128 6.19 7.94 -1.91
N ALA A 129 7.14 7.05 -2.21
CA ALA A 129 6.85 5.63 -2.36
C ALA A 129 6.24 5.02 -1.09
N THR A 130 6.75 5.38 0.09
CA THR A 130 6.26 4.88 1.39
C THR A 130 4.80 5.21 1.64
N SER A 131 4.36 6.42 1.33
CA SER A 131 2.95 6.82 1.47
C SER A 131 2.03 6.09 0.50
N LYS A 132 2.51 5.78 -0.72
CA LYS A 132 1.77 4.92 -1.65
C LYS A 132 1.62 3.51 -1.10
N VAL A 133 2.69 2.95 -0.53
CA VAL A 133 2.66 1.63 0.12
C VAL A 133 1.68 1.63 1.29
N PHE A 134 1.68 2.67 2.12
CA PHE A 134 0.74 2.79 3.23
C PHE A 134 -0.71 2.90 2.74
N ALA A 135 -0.97 3.67 1.69
CA ALA A 135 -2.29 3.72 1.06
C ALA A 135 -2.75 2.34 0.55
N LEU A 136 -1.85 1.57 -0.07
CA LEU A 136 -2.15 0.20 -0.48
C LEU A 136 -2.42 -0.71 0.72
N LEU A 137 -1.66 -0.58 1.82
CA LEU A 137 -1.86 -1.34 3.06
C LEU A 137 -3.24 -1.07 3.68
N LEU A 138 -3.68 0.19 3.69
CA LEU A 138 -5.03 0.58 4.10
C LEU A 138 -6.08 -0.07 3.19
N ALA A 139 -5.93 0.05 1.87
CA ALA A 139 -6.88 -0.51 0.90
C ALA A 139 -6.95 -2.05 0.93
N ASP A 140 -5.84 -2.74 1.23
CA ASP A 140 -5.80 -4.21 1.36
C ASP A 140 -6.78 -4.73 2.41
N ASN A 141 -7.01 -3.95 3.47
CA ASN A 141 -7.95 -4.30 4.54
C ASN A 141 -9.41 -4.01 4.21
N LYS A 142 -9.70 -3.42 3.05
CA LYS A 142 -11.04 -3.03 2.59
C LYS A 142 -11.78 -2.19 3.65
N PRO A 143 -11.27 -0.98 3.94
CA PRO A 143 -11.74 -0.20 5.07
C PRO A 143 -13.20 0.22 4.89
N ASN A 144 -13.95 0.22 5.98
CA ASN A 144 -15.29 0.79 6.04
C ASN A 144 -15.23 2.24 6.55
N SER A 145 -16.18 3.07 6.15
CA SER A 145 -16.29 4.42 6.67
C SER A 145 -16.53 4.42 8.18
N LEU A 146 -15.71 5.19 8.91
CA LEU A 146 -15.86 5.35 10.36
C LEU A 146 -17.20 5.95 10.77
N LEU A 147 -17.87 6.74 9.93
CA LEU A 147 -19.15 7.37 10.29
C LEU A 147 -20.37 6.58 9.85
N SER A 148 -20.31 5.91 8.69
CA SER A 148 -21.49 5.22 8.12
C SER A 148 -21.39 3.71 8.12
N GLY A 149 -20.21 3.14 8.36
CA GLY A 149 -19.96 1.69 8.23
C GLY A 149 -19.97 1.19 6.79
N ALA A 150 -20.23 2.06 5.79
CA ALA A 150 -20.26 1.67 4.40
C ALA A 150 -18.85 1.37 3.87
N VAL A 151 -18.74 0.38 2.97
CA VAL A 151 -17.49 0.02 2.30
C VAL A 151 -16.91 1.23 1.55
N ILE A 152 -15.62 1.48 1.72
CA ILE A 152 -14.91 2.50 0.94
C ILE A 152 -14.57 1.94 -0.44
N ASP A 153 -14.93 2.69 -1.48
CA ASP A 153 -14.52 2.39 -2.85
C ASP A 153 -13.02 2.68 -3.02
N ILE A 154 -12.20 1.64 -2.90
CA ILE A 154 -10.74 1.74 -3.05
C ILE A 154 -10.32 2.15 -4.47
N GLY A 155 -11.14 1.88 -5.49
CA GLY A 155 -10.89 2.33 -6.86
C GLY A 155 -10.97 3.85 -6.95
N LYS A 156 -11.95 4.43 -6.26
CA LYS A 156 -12.10 5.87 -6.11
C LYS A 156 -11.01 6.48 -5.21
N ALA A 157 -10.72 5.88 -4.05
CA ALA A 157 -9.71 6.40 -3.11
C ALA A 157 -8.30 6.41 -3.69
N LEU A 158 -7.98 5.41 -4.51
CA LEU A 158 -6.70 5.29 -5.19
C LEU A 158 -6.71 5.90 -6.61
N ALA A 159 -7.74 6.68 -6.97
CA ALA A 159 -7.74 7.43 -8.21
C ALA A 159 -6.78 8.64 -8.14
N LEU A 160 -6.16 8.99 -9.27
CA LEU A 160 -5.20 10.10 -9.41
C LEU A 160 -5.71 11.45 -8.88
N ILE A 161 -7.02 11.67 -8.95
CA ILE A 161 -7.68 12.96 -8.68
C ILE A 161 -8.14 13.07 -7.21
N ASN A 162 -8.22 11.96 -6.47
CA ASN A 162 -8.91 11.90 -5.18
C ASN A 162 -7.97 11.94 -3.97
N ARG A 163 -7.04 12.92 -3.95
CA ARG A 163 -6.22 13.19 -2.75
C ARG A 163 -7.05 13.53 -1.50
N LEU A 164 -8.32 13.89 -1.69
CA LEU A 164 -9.28 14.29 -0.67
C LEU A 164 -9.87 13.13 0.14
N GLU A 165 -9.47 11.89 -0.11
CA GLU A 165 -9.98 10.70 0.60
C GLU A 165 -9.05 10.18 1.70
N TYR A 166 -7.99 10.94 2.04
CA TYR A 166 -7.16 10.68 3.23
C TYR A 166 -7.46 11.72 4.31
N HIS A 167 -7.52 11.26 5.55
CA HIS A 167 -7.85 12.08 6.71
C HIS A 167 -6.89 11.83 7.86
N HIS A 168 -6.49 12.91 8.51
CA HIS A 168 -5.75 12.90 9.77
C HIS A 168 -6.72 12.59 10.89
N ILE A 169 -6.66 11.39 11.48
CA ILE A 169 -7.55 10.98 12.56
C ILE A 169 -7.49 12.01 13.70
N PHE A 170 -6.30 12.43 14.08
CA PHE A 170 -6.08 13.59 14.92
C PHE A 170 -5.79 14.80 14.02
N PRO A 171 -6.69 15.79 13.93
CA PRO A 171 -6.53 16.91 13.01
C PRO A 171 -5.23 17.68 13.26
N LYS A 172 -4.57 18.11 12.18
CA LYS A 172 -3.31 18.87 12.24
C LYS A 172 -3.42 20.13 13.09
N ALA A 173 -4.56 20.83 13.02
CA ALA A 173 -4.77 22.06 13.77
C ALA A 173 -4.76 21.81 15.27
N TYR A 174 -5.41 20.72 15.71
CA TYR A 174 -5.41 20.27 17.10
C TYR A 174 -4.01 19.84 17.55
N LEU A 175 -3.34 18.94 16.83
CA LEU A 175 -2.00 18.49 17.24
C LEU A 175 -0.96 19.62 17.29
N LYS A 176 -1.10 20.67 16.45
CA LYS A 176 -0.26 21.86 16.56
C LYS A 176 -0.45 22.62 17.87
N THR A 177 -1.67 22.70 18.40
CA THR A 177 -1.90 23.40 19.69
C THR A 177 -1.34 22.61 20.86
N GLU A 178 -1.27 21.28 20.72
CA GLU A 178 -0.64 20.37 21.70
C GLU A 178 0.89 20.30 21.56
N GLY A 179 1.50 21.06 20.65
CA GLY A 179 2.95 21.19 20.52
C GLY A 179 3.61 20.23 19.52
N TYR A 180 2.84 19.38 18.83
CA TYR A 180 3.39 18.48 17.83
C TYR A 180 3.86 19.22 16.57
N THR A 181 5.00 18.80 16.06
CA THR A 181 5.59 19.26 14.82
C THR A 181 4.94 18.59 13.61
N LYS A 182 5.24 19.12 12.42
CA LYS A 182 4.74 18.56 11.16
C LYS A 182 5.13 17.10 10.96
N ASP A 183 6.35 16.75 11.33
CA ASP A 183 6.86 15.39 11.13
C ASP A 183 6.27 14.40 12.13
N GLU A 184 5.55 14.87 13.16
CA GLU A 184 4.84 14.05 14.14
C GLU A 184 3.35 13.91 13.82
N TYR A 185 2.68 14.95 13.33
CA TYR A 185 1.25 14.84 13.00
C TYR A 185 0.96 14.34 11.58
N ASP A 186 1.88 14.49 10.61
CA ASP A 186 1.68 14.02 9.23
C ASP A 186 2.12 12.56 9.03
N ILE A 187 2.39 11.79 10.10
CA ILE A 187 2.85 10.40 10.02
C ILE A 187 1.78 9.43 9.53
N HIS A 188 2.19 8.26 9.01
CA HIS A 188 1.25 7.22 8.54
C HIS A 188 0.30 6.76 9.64
N LEU A 189 0.77 6.63 10.89
CA LEU A 189 -0.07 6.26 12.04
C LEU A 189 -1.24 7.21 12.29
N ASN A 190 -1.21 8.44 11.78
CA ASN A 190 -2.32 9.38 11.92
C ASN A 190 -3.25 9.40 10.69
N ILE A 191 -3.02 8.59 9.66
CA ILE A 191 -3.80 8.63 8.42
C ILE A 191 -4.80 7.48 8.32
N CYS A 192 -6.02 7.78 7.90
CA CYS A 192 -7.02 6.80 7.47
C CYS A 192 -7.60 7.17 6.11
N MET A 193 -8.29 6.21 5.48
CA MET A 193 -9.12 6.47 4.30
C MET A 193 -10.53 6.85 4.74
N LEU A 194 -11.08 7.90 4.15
CA LEU A 194 -12.47 8.31 4.33
C LEU A 194 -13.09 8.68 2.99
N ASN A 195 -14.38 8.41 2.82
CA ASN A 195 -15.11 9.00 1.70
C ASN A 195 -15.23 10.53 1.88
N LEU A 196 -15.41 11.24 0.77
CA LEU A 196 -15.46 12.71 0.74
C LEU A 196 -16.53 13.32 1.67
N THR A 197 -17.69 12.66 1.80
CA THR A 197 -18.80 13.14 2.64
C THR A 197 -18.41 13.10 4.11
N ASN A 198 -17.83 12.00 4.57
CA ASN A 198 -17.41 11.83 5.96
C ASN A 198 -16.18 12.67 6.29
N ASN A 199 -15.26 12.85 5.35
CA ASN A 199 -14.13 13.76 5.52
C ASN A 199 -14.61 15.20 5.80
N ARG A 200 -15.64 15.67 5.07
CA ARG A 200 -16.26 17.00 5.31
C ARG A 200 -17.02 17.08 6.63
N GLU A 201 -17.64 16.00 7.06
CA GLU A 201 -18.45 15.96 8.28
C GLU A 201 -17.60 15.94 9.57
N ILE A 202 -16.47 15.22 9.54
CA ILE A 202 -15.47 15.23 10.62
C ILE A 202 -14.73 16.57 10.62
N SER A 203 -14.33 17.07 9.45
CA SER A 203 -13.62 18.35 9.28
C SER A 203 -12.34 18.40 10.13
N ASP A 204 -12.31 19.27 11.14
CA ASP A 204 -11.19 19.58 12.01
C ASP A 204 -11.51 19.30 13.48
N LYS A 205 -12.63 18.59 13.75
CA LYS A 205 -13.02 18.15 15.09
C LYS A 205 -11.99 17.18 15.63
N LYS A 206 -11.56 17.39 16.88
CA LYS A 206 -10.65 16.47 17.56
C LYS A 206 -11.35 15.12 17.85
N PRO A 207 -10.60 14.02 17.97
CA PRO A 207 -11.18 12.68 18.19
C PRO A 207 -12.23 12.58 19.29
N SER A 208 -11.99 13.19 20.46
CA SER A 208 -12.96 13.21 21.58
C SER A 208 -14.34 13.80 21.23
N GLU A 209 -14.44 14.61 20.18
CA GLU A 209 -15.70 15.22 19.74
C GLU A 209 -16.46 14.35 18.75
N TYR A 210 -15.78 13.58 17.89
CA TYR A 210 -16.42 12.80 16.83
C TYR A 210 -16.38 11.27 17.03
N PHE A 211 -15.49 10.72 17.85
CA PHE A 211 -15.53 9.30 18.21
C PHE A 211 -16.79 8.89 18.99
N PRO A 212 -17.37 9.72 19.88
CA PRO A 212 -18.68 9.42 20.46
C PRO A 212 -19.79 9.32 19.40
N GLU A 213 -19.70 10.12 18.33
CA GLU A 213 -20.62 10.07 17.18
C GLU A 213 -20.47 8.74 16.43
N ILE A 214 -19.22 8.32 16.17
CA ILE A 214 -18.90 7.03 15.54
C ILE A 214 -19.57 5.88 16.32
N LYS A 215 -19.38 5.84 17.64
CA LYS A 215 -20.01 4.83 18.50
C LYS A 215 -21.53 4.86 18.43
N ARG A 216 -22.13 6.06 18.49
CA ARG A 216 -23.59 6.22 18.42
C ARG A 216 -24.17 5.74 17.09
N ARG A 217 -23.49 6.00 15.97
CA ARG A 217 -23.95 5.62 14.63
C ARG A 217 -23.78 4.14 14.33
N LEU A 218 -22.63 3.59 14.69
CA LEU A 218 -22.29 2.22 14.31
C LEU A 218 -22.90 1.18 15.25
N GLY A 219 -23.15 1.53 16.52
CA GLY A 219 -23.68 0.61 17.51
C GLY A 219 -22.85 -0.68 17.56
N ASP A 220 -23.52 -1.82 17.39
CA ASP A 220 -22.90 -3.15 17.42
C ASP A 220 -21.84 -3.38 16.34
N ASN A 221 -21.84 -2.58 15.25
CA ASN A 221 -20.85 -2.69 14.18
C ASN A 221 -19.53 -1.96 14.47
N LEU A 222 -19.44 -1.20 15.57
CA LEU A 222 -18.31 -0.32 15.89
C LEU A 222 -16.96 -1.03 15.76
N GLU A 223 -16.78 -2.13 16.50
CA GLU A 223 -15.51 -2.85 16.57
C GLU A 223 -15.07 -3.37 15.18
N SER A 224 -16.01 -3.94 14.42
CA SER A 224 -15.72 -4.45 13.08
C SER A 224 -15.27 -3.35 12.11
N VAL A 225 -15.86 -2.15 12.21
CA VAL A 225 -15.51 -1.00 11.37
C VAL A 225 -14.16 -0.40 11.80
N LEU A 226 -13.91 -0.31 13.11
CA LEU A 226 -12.60 0.11 13.63
C LEU A 226 -11.50 -0.82 13.12
N LEU A 227 -11.68 -2.14 13.26
CA LEU A 227 -10.68 -3.13 12.83
C LEU A 227 -10.41 -3.07 11.33
N SER A 228 -11.44 -2.77 10.51
CA SER A 228 -11.25 -2.56 9.06
C SER A 228 -10.34 -1.37 8.73
N ASN A 229 -10.15 -0.43 9.66
CA ASN A 229 -9.28 0.75 9.54
C ASN A 229 -7.94 0.60 10.31
N TYR A 230 -7.63 -0.60 10.80
CA TYR A 230 -6.53 -0.85 11.73
C TYR A 230 -6.65 0.00 13.00
N LEU A 231 -7.82 -0.04 13.63
CA LEU A 231 -8.10 0.54 14.94
C LEU A 231 -8.74 -0.56 15.79
N ASP A 232 -8.27 -0.76 17.01
CA ASP A 232 -8.93 -1.62 17.99
C ASP A 232 -9.68 -0.78 19.03
N MET A 233 -10.22 -1.45 20.04
CA MET A 233 -10.93 -0.76 21.12
C MET A 233 -9.99 0.08 21.99
N GLU A 234 -8.72 -0.28 22.13
CA GLU A 234 -7.73 0.56 22.85
C GLU A 234 -7.49 1.87 22.09
N CYS A 235 -7.32 1.82 20.76
CA CYS A 235 -7.30 3.00 19.90
C CYS A 235 -8.55 3.86 20.12
N PHE A 236 -9.73 3.24 20.18
CA PHE A 236 -10.99 3.96 20.39
C PHE A 236 -11.04 4.70 21.73
N GLU A 237 -10.66 4.06 22.83
CA GLU A 237 -10.67 4.67 24.16
C GLU A 237 -9.65 5.81 24.28
N HIS A 238 -8.44 5.65 23.74
CA HIS A 238 -7.44 6.73 23.71
C HIS A 238 -7.87 7.91 22.82
N ALA A 239 -8.56 7.64 21.72
CA ALA A 239 -9.15 8.68 20.89
C ALA A 239 -10.24 9.49 21.63
N LEU A 240 -11.05 8.86 22.49
CA LEU A 240 -12.06 9.57 23.29
C LEU A 240 -11.48 10.62 24.25
N VAL A 241 -10.24 10.43 24.69
CA VAL A 241 -9.52 11.38 25.58
C VAL A 241 -8.46 12.22 24.86
N ASN A 242 -8.37 12.08 23.53
CA ASN A 242 -7.36 12.69 22.66
C ASN A 242 -5.90 12.35 23.02
N ASP A 243 -5.66 11.15 23.55
CA ASP A 243 -4.31 10.65 23.81
C ASP A 243 -3.70 10.13 22.51
N PHE A 244 -2.98 11.00 21.81
CA PHE A 244 -2.43 10.70 20.48
C PHE A 244 -1.29 9.68 20.54
N GLU A 245 -0.42 9.74 21.56
CA GLU A 245 0.73 8.84 21.67
C GLU A 245 0.28 7.40 21.92
N ALA A 246 -0.62 7.19 22.89
CA ALA A 246 -1.13 5.86 23.18
C ALA A 246 -2.01 5.32 22.03
N PHE A 247 -2.80 6.19 21.39
CA PHE A 247 -3.51 5.83 20.16
C PHE A 247 -2.55 5.33 19.06
N ALA A 248 -1.47 6.07 18.80
CA ALA A 248 -0.50 5.73 17.77
C ALA A 248 0.23 4.42 18.09
N TYR A 249 0.51 4.18 19.38
CA TYR A 249 1.13 2.94 19.86
C TYR A 249 0.28 1.70 19.55
N HIS A 250 -0.98 1.67 19.99
CA HIS A 250 -1.88 0.51 19.74
C HIS A 250 -2.15 0.30 18.25
N ARG A 251 -2.30 1.40 17.50
CA ARG A 251 -2.46 1.33 16.05
C ARG A 251 -1.23 0.76 15.36
N ALA A 252 -0.04 1.06 15.84
CA ALA A 252 1.19 0.51 15.29
C ALA A 252 1.20 -1.01 15.41
N GLU A 253 0.81 -1.60 16.54
CA GLU A 253 0.78 -3.06 16.73
C GLU A 253 -0.10 -3.77 15.68
N LEU A 254 -1.29 -3.24 15.40
CA LEU A 254 -2.19 -3.80 14.38
C LEU A 254 -1.58 -3.75 12.98
N LEU A 255 -0.97 -2.61 12.63
CA LEU A 255 -0.32 -2.42 11.33
C LEU A 255 0.92 -3.31 11.20
N SER A 256 1.73 -3.43 12.25
CA SER A 256 2.90 -4.30 12.30
C SER A 256 2.53 -5.77 12.05
N ASN A 257 1.53 -6.28 12.77
CA ASN A 257 1.04 -7.65 12.59
C ASN A 257 0.59 -7.92 11.15
N LYS A 258 -0.10 -6.95 10.55
CA LYS A 258 -0.52 -7.06 9.14
C LYS A 258 0.67 -7.02 8.19
N ILE A 259 1.62 -6.11 8.41
CA ILE A 259 2.81 -5.99 7.55
C ILE A 259 3.61 -7.29 7.60
N GLU A 260 3.82 -7.85 8.80
CA GLU A 260 4.47 -9.15 8.98
C GLU A 260 3.73 -10.24 8.20
N ALA A 261 2.40 -10.34 8.32
CA ALA A 261 1.61 -11.32 7.58
C ALA A 261 1.73 -11.18 6.04
N LEU A 262 1.96 -9.97 5.52
CA LEU A 262 2.14 -9.72 4.08
C LEU A 262 3.55 -10.06 3.58
N ILE A 263 4.55 -10.03 4.46
CA ILE A 263 5.97 -10.24 4.10
C ILE A 263 6.55 -11.57 4.63
N SER A 264 5.84 -12.31 5.48
CA SER A 264 6.28 -13.58 6.06
C SER A 264 6.01 -14.80 5.21
#